data_AF-A0A034VCG7-F1
#
_entry.id   AF-A0A034VCG7-F1
#
_cell.length_a   1.000
_cell.length_b   1.000
_cell.length_c   1.000
_cell.angle_alpha   90.00
_cell.angle_beta   90.00
_cell.angle_gamma   90.00
#
_symmetry.space_group_name_H-M   'P 1'
#
loop_
_entity.id
_entity.type
_entity.pdbx_description
1 polymer ?
#
loop_
_entity_poly.entity_id
_entity_poly.type
_entity_poly.pdbx_seq_one_letter_code
_entity_poly.pdbx_strand_id
1 'polypeptide(L)'
;HATCAINNYNDANQVRNCELVGLKDLDQSKSWVQDRILDFLNKLISLGVAGFRVDAAKHMWPADLKTIYNRLNNLNTQHGFAAGSRPFIYQEVVDLGGEAVSKHEYTGLGAVTEFLHSASIGRVFRGGDQLRWLSNWGTAWGFLPSTSAFVFVDNHDNQRGHGAGGS
;
A
#
# COMPACT_ATOMS: atom_id res chain seq x y z
N HIS A 1 5.19 -13.20 -17.25
CA HIS A 1 4.85 -14.58 -16.82
C HIS A 1 3.64 -15.08 -17.62
N ALA A 2 3.14 -16.29 -17.37
CA ALA A 2 1.92 -16.80 -18.01
C ALA A 2 0.67 -16.04 -17.55
N THR A 3 -0.34 -15.94 -18.41
CA THR A 3 -1.63 -15.32 -18.11
C THR A 3 -2.43 -16.17 -17.13
N CYS A 4 -2.89 -15.56 -16.04
CA CYS A 4 -3.84 -16.14 -15.09
C CYS A 4 -4.64 -15.01 -14.43
N ALA A 5 -5.78 -15.33 -13.80
CA ALA A 5 -6.61 -14.36 -13.08
C ALA A 5 -6.58 -14.63 -11.58
N ILE A 6 -6.71 -13.57 -10.78
CA ILE A 6 -6.86 -13.69 -9.33
C ILE A 6 -8.30 -14.11 -9.00
N ASN A 7 -8.45 -15.34 -8.54
CA ASN A 7 -9.67 -15.97 -8.03
C ASN A 7 -9.56 -16.48 -6.57
N ASN A 8 -8.36 -16.50 -5.96
CA ASN A 8 -8.14 -16.98 -4.60
C ASN A 8 -7.16 -16.09 -3.81
N TYR A 9 -7.68 -15.27 -2.89
CA TYR A 9 -6.87 -14.41 -2.01
C TYR A 9 -6.16 -15.17 -0.87
N ASN A 10 -6.42 -16.47 -0.72
CA ASN A 10 -5.65 -17.36 0.16
C ASN A 10 -4.47 -18.03 -0.54
N ASP A 11 -4.20 -17.68 -1.80
CA ASP A 11 -2.98 -18.06 -2.52
C ASP A 11 -2.15 -16.80 -2.84
N ALA A 12 -1.14 -16.53 -2.00
CA ALA A 12 -0.29 -15.36 -2.16
C ALA A 12 0.47 -15.32 -3.49
N ASN A 13 0.77 -16.48 -4.11
CA ASN A 13 1.40 -16.50 -5.43
C ASN A 13 0.44 -16.01 -6.48
N GLN A 14 -0.81 -16.43 -6.39
CA GLN A 14 -1.84 -16.00 -7.32
C GLN A 14 -2.12 -14.50 -7.17
N VAL A 15 -2.24 -14.01 -5.93
CA VAL A 15 -2.47 -12.58 -5.64
C VAL A 15 -1.38 -11.68 -6.24
N ARG A 16 -0.14 -12.16 -6.34
CA ARG A 16 1.03 -11.38 -6.77
C ARG A 16 1.54 -11.61 -8.18
N ASN A 17 1.06 -12.65 -8.89
CA ASN A 17 1.56 -13.01 -10.22
C ASN A 17 0.46 -13.21 -11.27
N CYS A 18 -0.80 -12.96 -10.91
CA CYS A 18 -1.95 -13.07 -11.81
C CYS A 18 -2.62 -11.71 -12.02
N GLU A 19 -3.38 -11.61 -13.11
CA GLU A 19 -4.03 -10.39 -13.56
C GLU A 19 -5.15 -9.98 -12.60
N LEU A 20 -4.98 -8.83 -11.96
CA LEU A 20 -6.02 -8.18 -11.16
C LEU A 20 -7.13 -7.69 -12.10
N VAL A 21 -8.30 -8.34 -12.06
CA VAL A 21 -9.47 -8.02 -12.92
C VAL A 21 -9.15 -7.89 -14.42
N GLY A 22 -8.18 -8.68 -14.91
CA GLY A 22 -7.76 -8.68 -16.33
C GLY A 22 -6.74 -7.62 -16.70
N LEU A 23 -6.24 -6.84 -15.73
CA LEU A 23 -5.11 -5.93 -15.92
C LEU A 23 -3.83 -6.74 -16.13
N LYS A 24 -3.08 -6.41 -17.19
CA LYS A 24 -1.81 -7.10 -17.50
C LYS A 24 -0.80 -6.87 -16.41
N ASP A 25 -0.40 -7.96 -15.78
CA ASP A 25 0.50 -7.96 -14.64
C ASP A 25 1.96 -7.87 -15.10
N LEU A 26 2.69 -6.93 -14.53
CA LEU A 26 4.10 -6.69 -14.85
C LEU A 26 4.98 -7.59 -14.00
N ASP A 27 5.99 -8.20 -14.60
CA ASP A 27 6.94 -9.05 -13.87
C ASP A 27 8.06 -8.19 -13.25
N GLN A 28 7.86 -7.69 -12.02
CA GLN A 28 8.84 -6.83 -11.35
C GLN A 28 10.09 -7.60 -10.90
N SER A 29 10.15 -8.91 -11.03
CA SER A 29 11.40 -9.68 -10.81
C SER A 29 12.44 -9.43 -11.92
N LYS A 30 12.02 -8.88 -13.06
CA LYS A 30 12.90 -8.59 -14.21
C LYS A 30 13.55 -7.21 -14.06
N SER A 31 14.87 -7.16 -14.16
CA SER A 31 15.64 -5.91 -14.09
C SER A 31 15.13 -4.85 -15.07
N TRP A 32 14.81 -5.24 -16.30
CA TRP A 32 14.27 -4.30 -17.30
C TRP A 32 12.95 -3.65 -16.86
N VAL A 33 12.05 -4.39 -16.22
CA VAL A 33 10.78 -3.85 -15.69
C VAL A 33 11.07 -2.89 -14.54
N GLN A 34 11.93 -3.30 -13.60
CA GLN A 34 12.36 -2.44 -12.48
C GLN A 34 12.99 -1.13 -12.98
N ASP A 35 13.85 -1.20 -14.00
CA ASP A 35 14.53 -0.03 -14.57
C ASP A 35 13.53 0.96 -15.17
N ARG A 36 12.49 0.48 -15.85
CA ARG A 36 11.44 1.35 -16.41
C ARG A 36 10.60 2.02 -15.33
N ILE A 37 10.28 1.30 -14.25
CA ILE A 37 9.61 1.88 -13.09
C ILE A 37 10.50 2.95 -12.45
N LEU A 38 11.79 2.65 -12.28
CA LEU A 38 12.75 3.58 -11.69
C LEU A 38 12.95 4.85 -12.52
N ASP A 39 13.07 4.72 -13.84
CA ASP A 39 13.17 5.86 -14.75
C ASP A 39 12.00 6.84 -14.52
N PHE A 40 10.78 6.31 -14.44
CA PHE A 40 9.57 7.08 -14.19
C PHE A 40 9.58 7.74 -12.80
N LEU A 41 9.80 6.97 -11.74
CA LEU A 41 9.76 7.49 -10.36
C LEU A 41 10.89 8.49 -10.10
N ASN A 42 12.11 8.22 -10.57
CA ASN A 42 13.23 9.15 -10.44
C ASN A 42 13.04 10.43 -11.26
N LYS A 43 12.35 10.35 -12.41
CA LYS A 43 11.94 11.54 -13.14
C LYS A 43 10.99 12.40 -12.30
N LEU A 44 10.00 11.81 -11.65
CA LEU A 44 9.09 12.54 -10.76
C LEU A 44 9.82 13.16 -9.55
N ILE A 45 10.76 12.43 -8.94
CA ILE A 45 11.61 12.97 -7.86
C ILE A 45 12.39 14.19 -8.36
N SER A 46 12.96 14.13 -9.57
CA SER A 46 13.68 15.27 -10.16
C SER A 46 12.79 16.51 -10.35
N LEU A 47 11.48 16.30 -10.56
CA LEU A 47 10.48 17.36 -10.71
C LEU A 47 9.94 17.88 -9.35
N GLY A 48 10.39 17.33 -8.23
CA GLY A 48 10.10 17.87 -6.89
C GLY A 48 9.00 17.16 -6.10
N VAL A 49 8.53 15.98 -6.51
CA VAL A 49 7.60 15.20 -5.66
C VAL A 49 8.29 14.76 -4.37
N ALA A 50 7.55 14.72 -3.26
CA ALA A 50 8.06 14.32 -1.94
C ALA A 50 7.98 12.80 -1.69
N GLY A 51 7.21 12.06 -2.48
CA GLY A 51 6.88 10.68 -2.19
C GLY A 51 5.84 10.10 -3.13
N PHE A 52 5.43 8.86 -2.86
CA PHE A 52 4.55 8.07 -3.71
C PHE A 52 3.50 7.28 -2.90
N ARG A 53 2.27 7.29 -3.42
CA ARG A 53 1.25 6.28 -3.15
C ARG A 53 1.51 5.10 -4.08
N VAL A 54 1.81 3.95 -3.53
CA VAL A 54 2.03 2.74 -4.32
C VAL A 54 0.70 2.00 -4.43
N ASP A 55 0.08 2.12 -5.60
CA ASP A 55 -1.16 1.43 -5.98
C ASP A 55 -0.98 -0.09 -5.94
N ALA A 56 -2.03 -0.80 -5.52
CA ALA A 56 -2.10 -2.25 -5.57
C ALA A 56 -0.86 -2.96 -4.98
N ALA A 57 -0.22 -2.41 -3.94
CA ALA A 57 1.02 -2.94 -3.39
C ALA A 57 0.87 -4.39 -2.88
N LYS A 58 -0.32 -4.77 -2.42
CA LYS A 58 -0.69 -6.16 -2.08
C LYS A 58 -0.39 -7.16 -3.21
N HIS A 59 -0.53 -6.72 -4.46
CA HIS A 59 -0.36 -7.51 -5.68
C HIS A 59 1.08 -7.53 -6.21
N MET A 60 2.04 -7.00 -5.44
CA MET A 60 3.46 -7.03 -5.79
C MET A 60 4.26 -7.76 -4.70
N TRP A 61 5.38 -8.38 -5.07
CA TRP A 61 6.25 -8.99 -4.08
C TRP A 61 7.00 -7.92 -3.26
N PRO A 62 7.01 -8.02 -1.91
CA PRO A 62 7.77 -7.10 -1.07
C PRO A 62 9.27 -7.03 -1.43
N ALA A 63 9.85 -8.14 -1.88
CA ALA A 63 11.25 -8.20 -2.30
C ALA A 63 11.55 -7.34 -3.54
N ASP A 64 10.64 -7.35 -4.53
CA ASP A 64 10.79 -6.56 -5.75
C ASP A 64 10.57 -5.07 -5.45
N LEU A 65 9.55 -4.74 -4.64
CA LEU A 65 9.31 -3.38 -4.14
C LEU A 65 10.52 -2.84 -3.37
N LYS A 66 11.10 -3.65 -2.47
CA LYS A 66 12.32 -3.29 -1.73
C LYS A 66 13.47 -2.94 -2.68
N THR A 67 13.65 -3.73 -3.73
CA THR A 67 14.70 -3.49 -4.73
C THR A 67 14.48 -2.17 -5.47
N ILE A 68 13.23 -1.87 -5.86
CA ILE A 68 12.86 -0.60 -6.49
C ILE A 68 13.09 0.58 -5.52
N TYR A 69 12.56 0.51 -4.30
CA TYR A 69 12.63 1.64 -3.35
C TYR A 69 14.07 1.97 -2.94
N ASN A 70 14.94 0.97 -2.81
CA ASN A 70 16.37 1.16 -2.50
C ASN A 70 17.12 1.88 -3.64
N ARG A 71 16.63 1.77 -4.87
CA ARG A 71 17.25 2.37 -6.07
C ARG A 71 16.67 3.75 -6.42
N LEU A 72 15.68 4.25 -5.66
CA LEU A 72 15.17 5.61 -5.82
C LEU A 72 16.25 6.63 -5.46
N ASN A 73 16.22 7.78 -6.12
CA ASN A 73 17.05 8.93 -5.77
C ASN A 73 16.60 9.58 -4.46
N ASN A 74 17.49 10.36 -3.85
CA ASN A 74 17.09 11.28 -2.79
C ASN A 74 16.25 12.42 -3.37
N LEU A 75 15.43 13.05 -2.52
CA LEU A 75 14.60 14.19 -2.88
C LEU A 75 15.44 15.38 -3.34
N ASN A 76 14.92 16.12 -4.32
CA ASN A 76 15.66 17.19 -4.98
C ASN A 76 15.76 18.44 -4.08
N THR A 77 16.98 18.79 -3.66
CA THR A 77 17.25 19.92 -2.75
C THR A 77 16.89 21.28 -3.37
N GLN A 78 16.80 21.40 -4.70
CA GLN A 78 16.33 22.62 -5.37
C GLN A 78 14.86 22.94 -5.06
N HIS A 79 14.10 21.95 -4.59
CA HIS A 79 12.71 22.12 -4.15
C HIS A 79 12.58 22.27 -2.62
N GLY A 80 13.69 22.54 -1.91
CA GLY A 80 13.67 22.84 -0.47
C GLY A 80 13.77 21.63 0.47
N PHE A 81 13.99 20.43 -0.06
CA PHE A 81 14.26 19.25 0.77
C PHE A 81 15.69 19.27 1.34
N ALA A 82 15.86 18.70 2.53
CA ALA A 82 17.19 18.52 3.12
C ALA A 82 18.03 17.51 2.30
N ALA A 83 19.35 17.71 2.30
CA ALA A 83 20.25 16.76 1.65
C ALA A 83 20.11 15.37 2.28
N GLY A 84 19.96 14.34 1.44
CA GLY A 84 19.78 12.95 1.90
C GLY A 84 18.35 12.55 2.23
N SER A 85 17.37 13.46 2.13
CA SER A 85 15.95 13.10 2.31
C SER A 85 15.52 12.01 1.31
N ARG A 86 14.90 10.95 1.82
CA ARG A 86 14.33 9.87 1.00
C ARG A 86 12.86 10.16 0.66
N PRO A 87 12.35 9.70 -0.50
CA PRO A 87 10.93 9.81 -0.81
C PRO A 87 10.06 9.12 0.25
N PHE A 88 8.96 9.76 0.65
CA PHE A 88 7.96 9.13 1.50
C PHE A 88 7.19 8.07 0.70
N ILE A 89 7.13 6.84 1.20
CA ILE A 89 6.42 5.74 0.56
C ILE A 89 5.26 5.33 1.46
N TYR A 90 4.05 5.32 0.89
CA TYR A 90 2.91 4.65 1.51
C TYR A 90 2.25 3.71 0.51
N GLN A 91 1.87 2.53 1.00
CA GLN A 91 1.56 1.37 0.18
C GLN A 91 0.11 0.99 0.37
N GLU A 92 -0.61 0.83 -0.73
CA GLU A 92 -1.95 0.29 -0.68
C GLU A 92 -1.90 -1.23 -0.47
N VAL A 93 -2.13 -1.65 0.77
CA VAL A 93 -2.33 -3.05 1.12
C VAL A 93 -3.66 -3.17 1.82
N VAL A 94 -4.65 -3.65 1.07
CA VAL A 94 -5.98 -3.93 1.58
C VAL A 94 -5.93 -5.23 2.38
N ASP A 95 -5.82 -5.10 3.70
CA ASP A 95 -5.79 -6.21 4.66
C ASP A 95 -6.79 -5.93 5.80
N LEU A 96 -7.90 -6.67 5.79
CA LEU A 96 -8.90 -6.70 6.86
C LEU A 96 -8.80 -7.99 7.71
N GLY A 97 -7.75 -8.80 7.51
CA GLY A 97 -7.55 -10.13 8.07
C GLY A 97 -8.17 -11.25 7.23
N GLY A 98 -7.69 -12.49 7.45
CA GLY A 98 -8.27 -13.70 6.86
C GLY A 98 -7.82 -14.04 5.44
N GLU A 99 -6.73 -13.43 4.96
CA GLU A 99 -6.13 -13.69 3.64
C GLU A 99 -4.66 -14.11 3.77
N ALA A 100 -4.07 -14.62 2.68
CA ALA A 100 -2.69 -15.10 2.69
C ALA A 100 -1.63 -13.99 2.65
N VAL A 101 -2.00 -12.77 2.23
CA VAL A 101 -1.09 -11.61 2.17
C VAL A 101 -1.44 -10.65 3.30
N SER A 102 -0.44 -10.25 4.07
CA SER A 102 -0.62 -9.37 5.23
C SER A 102 0.06 -8.00 5.04
N LYS A 103 -0.56 -6.95 5.59
CA LYS A 103 0.01 -5.60 5.69
C LYS A 103 1.38 -5.58 6.38
N HIS A 104 1.64 -6.51 7.30
CA HIS A 104 2.90 -6.60 8.03
C HIS A 104 4.11 -6.95 7.14
N GLU A 105 3.89 -7.55 5.97
CA GLU A 105 4.97 -7.85 5.02
C GLU A 105 5.60 -6.58 4.41
N TYR A 106 4.90 -5.45 4.48
CA TYR A 106 5.25 -4.20 3.78
C TYR A 106 5.71 -3.07 4.73
N THR A 107 5.54 -3.23 6.05
CA THR A 107 5.87 -2.18 7.03
C THR A 107 7.35 -1.87 7.13
N GLY A 108 8.21 -2.80 6.72
CA GLY A 108 9.66 -2.59 6.63
C GLY A 108 10.09 -1.78 5.40
N LEU A 109 9.16 -1.48 4.48
CA LEU A 109 9.43 -0.78 3.22
C LEU A 109 8.94 0.66 3.21
N GLY A 110 7.97 0.99 4.06
CA GLY A 110 7.31 2.29 4.14
C GLY A 110 6.04 2.21 4.97
N ALA A 111 5.25 3.29 4.95
CA ALA A 111 3.92 3.27 5.55
C ALA A 111 2.97 2.37 4.73
N VAL A 112 1.89 1.91 5.36
CA VAL A 112 0.87 1.06 4.74
C VAL A 112 -0.50 1.62 5.06
N THR A 113 -1.40 1.64 4.07
CA THR A 113 -2.80 2.05 4.24
C THR A 113 -3.49 1.16 5.26
N GLU A 114 -3.96 1.73 6.37
CA GLU A 114 -4.63 0.98 7.43
C GLU A 114 -6.14 0.92 7.16
N PHE A 115 -6.56 0.00 6.30
CA PHE A 115 -7.98 -0.18 5.95
C PHE A 115 -8.83 -0.63 7.14
N LEU A 116 -8.26 -1.34 8.12
CA LEU A 116 -9.00 -1.76 9.31
C LEU A 116 -9.40 -0.54 10.16
N HIS A 117 -8.60 0.53 10.17
CA HIS A 117 -8.97 1.81 10.77
C HIS A 117 -10.22 2.40 10.09
N SER A 118 -10.21 2.52 8.76
CA SER A 118 -11.34 3.02 7.96
C SER A 118 -12.63 2.23 8.22
N ALA A 119 -12.55 0.90 8.20
CA ALA A 119 -13.70 0.04 8.48
C ALA A 119 -14.20 0.18 9.94
N SER A 120 -13.29 0.22 10.91
CA SER A 120 -13.63 0.23 12.34
C SER A 120 -14.21 1.57 12.78
N ILE A 121 -13.67 2.69 12.30
CA ILE A 121 -14.18 4.03 12.65
C ILE A 121 -15.58 4.23 12.06
N GLY A 122 -15.80 3.77 10.83
CA GLY A 122 -17.12 3.76 10.20
C GLY A 122 -18.14 2.94 10.98
N ARG A 123 -17.77 1.73 11.46
CA ARG A 123 -18.63 0.88 12.28
C ARG A 123 -19.05 1.58 13.58
N VAL A 124 -18.09 2.14 14.32
CA VAL A 124 -18.35 2.83 15.59
C VAL A 124 -19.31 4.00 15.40
N PHE A 125 -19.04 4.88 14.44
CA PHE A 125 -19.83 6.10 14.24
C PHE A 125 -21.21 5.86 13.59
N ARG A 126 -21.45 4.69 12.98
CA ARG A 126 -22.78 4.25 12.51
C ARG A 126 -23.58 3.49 13.56
N GLY A 127 -23.09 3.41 14.80
CA GLY A 127 -23.77 2.70 15.90
C GLY A 127 -23.60 1.18 15.87
N GLY A 128 -22.69 0.66 15.03
CA GLY A 128 -22.31 -0.76 15.03
C GLY A 128 -21.36 -1.13 16.16
N ASP A 129 -20.86 -0.15 16.91
CA ASP A 129 -20.14 -0.34 18.17
C ASP A 129 -20.25 0.91 19.07
N GLN A 130 -19.89 0.81 20.35
CA GLN A 130 -20.01 1.92 21.31
C GLN A 130 -18.77 2.83 21.28
N LEU A 131 -19.00 4.16 21.25
CA LEU A 131 -17.93 5.17 21.28
C LEU A 131 -16.95 5.00 22.46
N ARG A 132 -17.40 4.46 23.60
CA ARG A 132 -16.54 4.24 24.79
C ARG A 132 -15.35 3.32 24.52
N TRP A 133 -15.44 2.45 23.52
CA TRP A 133 -14.36 1.53 23.18
C TRP A 133 -13.19 2.21 22.48
N LEU A 134 -13.38 3.43 21.95
CA LEU A 134 -12.27 4.22 21.39
C LEU A 134 -11.21 4.63 22.43
N SER A 135 -11.44 4.37 23.73
CA SER A 135 -10.49 4.63 24.81
C SER A 135 -9.11 3.99 24.63
N ASN A 136 -9.00 2.90 23.85
CA ASN A 136 -7.73 2.26 23.50
C ASN A 136 -7.50 2.18 21.97
N TRP A 137 -8.06 3.13 21.21
CA TRP A 137 -7.93 3.19 19.74
C TRP A 137 -6.48 3.13 19.29
N GLY A 138 -6.15 2.21 18.37
CA GLY A 138 -4.78 1.98 17.92
C GLY A 138 -4.44 0.51 17.78
N THR A 139 -3.23 0.12 18.17
CA THR A 139 -2.74 -1.26 18.02
C THR A 139 -3.56 -2.30 18.79
N ALA A 140 -4.24 -1.91 19.88
CA ALA A 140 -5.17 -2.79 20.61
C ALA A 140 -6.39 -3.21 19.77
N TRP A 141 -6.69 -2.48 18.69
CA TRP A 141 -7.72 -2.79 17.69
C TRP A 141 -7.18 -3.60 16.50
N GLY A 142 -5.94 -4.08 16.57
CA GLY A 142 -5.29 -4.81 15.46
C GLY A 142 -4.74 -3.91 14.36
N PHE A 143 -4.65 -2.60 14.59
CA PHE A 143 -4.02 -1.67 13.67
C PHE A 143 -2.49 -1.80 13.72
N LEU A 144 -1.85 -1.38 12.64
CA LEU A 144 -0.43 -1.15 12.58
C LEU A 144 0.01 -0.11 13.62
N PRO A 145 1.26 -0.18 14.09
CA PRO A 145 1.86 0.90 14.86
C PRO A 145 1.76 2.23 14.11
N SER A 146 1.58 3.34 14.84
CA SER A 146 1.43 4.68 14.24
C SER A 146 2.59 5.08 13.33
N THR A 147 3.79 4.54 13.55
CA THR A 147 4.98 4.79 12.72
C THR A 147 4.92 4.13 11.34
N SER A 148 4.00 3.20 11.13
CA SER A 148 3.87 2.40 9.91
C SER A 148 2.50 2.53 9.26
N ALA A 149 1.54 3.21 9.89
CA ALA A 149 0.17 3.33 9.43
C ALA A 149 -0.07 4.64 8.66
N PHE A 150 -0.72 4.54 7.50
CA PHE A 150 -1.37 5.66 6.82
C PHE A 150 -2.89 5.50 6.98
N VAL A 151 -3.50 6.34 7.81
CA VAL A 151 -4.92 6.22 8.20
C VAL A 151 -5.82 7.18 7.41
N PHE A 152 -7.07 6.80 7.24
CA PHE A 152 -8.11 7.60 6.60
C PHE A 152 -9.50 7.13 7.07
N VAL A 153 -10.53 7.93 6.81
CA VAL A 153 -11.95 7.56 7.08
C VAL A 153 -12.51 6.81 5.88
N ASP A 154 -12.38 7.40 4.69
CA ASP A 154 -12.70 6.83 3.38
C ASP A 154 -11.57 7.15 2.38
N ASN A 155 -11.59 6.45 1.23
CA ASN A 155 -10.73 6.74 0.09
C ASN A 155 -11.57 6.76 -1.20
N HIS A 156 -10.92 7.06 -2.32
CA HIS A 156 -11.59 7.14 -3.63
C HIS A 156 -12.27 5.83 -4.07
N ASP A 157 -11.82 4.67 -3.60
CA ASP A 157 -12.41 3.37 -3.90
C ASP A 157 -13.62 3.07 -2.99
N ASN A 158 -13.41 3.04 -1.68
CA ASN A 158 -14.41 2.53 -0.74
C ASN A 158 -15.59 3.49 -0.57
N GLN A 159 -15.44 4.78 -0.87
CA GLN A 159 -16.57 5.71 -0.92
C GLN A 159 -17.56 5.42 -2.07
N ARG A 160 -17.20 4.53 -3.01
CA ARG A 160 -18.03 4.10 -4.15
C ARG A 160 -18.33 2.60 -4.16
N GLY A 161 -18.03 1.88 -3.07
CA GLY A 161 -18.25 0.43 -3.04
C GLY A 161 -17.12 -0.40 -3.67
N HIS A 162 -16.01 0.23 -4.10
CA HIS A 162 -14.86 -0.48 -4.66
C HIS A 162 -13.84 -0.82 -3.56
N GLY A 163 -13.10 -1.92 -3.72
CA GLY A 163 -12.09 -2.36 -2.73
C GLY A 163 -12.70 -2.87 -1.43
N ALA A 164 -11.97 -2.75 -0.32
CA ALA A 164 -12.47 -3.17 1.01
C ALA A 164 -13.20 -2.05 1.75
N GLY A 165 -14.31 -2.41 2.39
CA GLY A 165 -15.09 -1.52 3.25
C GLY A 165 -16.20 -0.73 2.56
N GLY A 166 -16.49 -1.03 1.29
CA GLY A 166 -17.58 -0.42 0.54
C GLY A 166 -18.93 -1.11 0.75
N SER A 167 -19.59 -0.86 1.90
CA SER A 167 -21.06 -0.91 2.08
C SER A 167 -21.45 -0.12 3.33
#